data_AF-A0AA36FT15-F1
#
_entry.id   AF-A0AA36FT15-F1
#
_cell.length_a   1.000
_cell.length_b   1.000
_cell.length_c   1.000
_cell.angle_alpha   90.00
_cell.angle_beta   90.00
_cell.angle_gamma   90.00
#
_symmetry.space_group_name_H-M   'P 1'
#
loop_
_entity.id
_entity.type
_entity.pdbx_description
1 polymer ?
#
loop_
_entity_poly.entity_id
_entity_poly.type
_entity_poly.pdbx_seq_one_letter_code
_entity_poly.pdbx_strand_id
1 'polypeptide(L)'
;MTEGTKLVLPAGQAPTEIEKQIAGSLTDLENSKDLRGQLRELYIVGVKEIDHGNKKIVVVYVPFPQLKLFNKIQVQLIRELEKKLGGKHVVFIAKRRILPKPQRGNKRIPEKQKRPRSRTLTSVHEAILEDICFPAEIVGKRIRVKSDGKRIIKCHLDKQQQTNVEHKVDTFTHVYKKLTGKDVIKDTLEDQVPGRPQHVHVKTSANSATLWWEQPANSENVLVRGYAVSYGIGTPSSKIVIEGADTNSFTIDRLKPATHYVFAVNAYNEADGEDGEKVLLSGTTLDGENGNKGSFSLWPPIAVRASAKERAVNWEDPNPERAEENRLDGNGRHYIVQYGLYQSERHEKIRANTKHIKLVNLLPGREYEVAVKVIDGNGRESPGASETSFSPQKAQLLFYF
;
A
#
# COMPACT_ATOMS: atom_id res chain seq x y z
N MET A 1 -34.21 31.80 -26.93
CA MET A 1 -34.02 30.44 -26.40
C MET A 1 -34.49 29.50 -27.50
N THR A 2 -33.58 28.80 -28.17
CA THR A 2 -33.95 27.87 -29.25
C THR A 2 -34.64 26.65 -28.62
N GLU A 3 -35.89 26.43 -29.02
CA GLU A 3 -36.71 25.29 -28.63
C GLU A 3 -36.01 23.96 -29.00
N GLY A 4 -36.04 22.99 -28.09
CA GLY A 4 -35.81 21.57 -28.40
C GLY A 4 -34.38 21.02 -28.26
N THR A 5 -33.36 21.84 -28.03
CA THR A 5 -31.98 21.32 -27.90
C THR A 5 -31.67 20.92 -26.46
N LYS A 6 -31.37 19.63 -26.23
CA LYS A 6 -30.89 19.07 -24.93
C LYS A 6 -29.53 19.61 -24.48
N LEU A 7 -28.97 20.57 -25.19
CA LEU A 7 -27.66 21.16 -24.95
C LEU A 7 -27.82 22.66 -24.68
N VAL A 8 -27.33 23.11 -23.53
CA VAL A 8 -27.29 24.52 -23.14
C VAL A 8 -25.86 24.89 -22.80
N LEU A 9 -25.16 25.50 -23.76
CA LEU A 9 -23.79 25.96 -23.58
C LEU A 9 -23.75 27.34 -22.91
N PRO A 10 -22.71 27.65 -22.13
CA PRO A 10 -22.47 29.01 -21.66
C PRO A 10 -22.32 29.97 -22.86
N ALA A 11 -22.84 31.19 -22.70
CA ALA A 11 -23.02 32.15 -23.79
C ALA A 11 -21.73 32.37 -24.61
N GLY A 12 -21.83 32.13 -25.93
CA GLY A 12 -20.78 32.42 -26.91
C GLY A 12 -19.96 31.22 -27.42
N GLN A 13 -20.19 30.00 -26.94
CA GLN A 13 -19.53 28.80 -27.47
C GLN A 13 -20.36 28.07 -28.52
N ALA A 14 -19.75 27.75 -29.66
CA ALA A 14 -20.34 26.88 -30.66
C ALA A 14 -20.28 25.41 -30.21
N PRO A 15 -21.35 24.62 -30.44
CA PRO A 15 -21.39 23.22 -30.04
C PRO A 15 -20.44 22.36 -30.86
N THR A 16 -19.63 21.57 -30.16
CA THR A 16 -18.73 20.58 -30.75
C THR A 16 -19.50 19.41 -31.37
N GLU A 17 -18.87 18.66 -32.28
CA GLU A 17 -19.51 17.51 -32.95
C GLU A 17 -20.00 16.46 -31.94
N ILE A 18 -19.18 16.17 -30.93
CA ILE A 18 -19.53 15.20 -29.87
C ILE A 18 -20.71 15.71 -29.03
N GLU A 19 -20.76 17.01 -28.72
CA GLU A 19 -21.89 17.59 -28.00
C GLU A 19 -23.19 17.49 -28.79
N LYS A 20 -23.14 17.73 -30.12
CA LYS A 20 -24.29 17.52 -31.00
C LYS A 20 -24.72 16.05 -31.03
N GLN A 21 -23.77 15.12 -31.11
CA GLN A 21 -24.05 13.68 -31.13
C GLN A 21 -24.77 13.21 -29.85
N ILE A 22 -24.30 13.66 -28.68
CA ILE A 22 -24.92 13.29 -27.40
C ILE A 22 -26.27 14.00 -27.22
N ALA A 23 -26.37 15.28 -27.59
CA ALA A 23 -27.63 16.00 -27.54
C ALA A 23 -28.70 15.33 -28.42
N GLY A 24 -28.34 14.97 -29.66
CA GLY A 24 -29.23 14.21 -30.55
C GLY A 24 -29.61 12.85 -29.96
N SER A 25 -28.64 12.12 -29.40
CA SER A 25 -28.91 10.83 -28.75
C SER A 25 -29.88 10.96 -27.57
N LEU A 26 -29.80 12.04 -26.78
CA LEU A 26 -30.74 12.33 -25.69
C LEU A 26 -32.13 12.72 -26.20
N THR A 27 -32.22 13.47 -27.31
CA THR A 27 -33.50 13.78 -27.96
C THR A 27 -34.18 12.53 -28.50
N ASP A 28 -33.43 11.61 -29.09
CA ASP A 28 -33.99 10.32 -29.55
C ASP A 28 -34.52 9.49 -28.36
N LEU A 29 -33.80 9.50 -27.23
CA LEU A 29 -34.21 8.79 -26.02
C LEU A 29 -35.45 9.41 -25.37
N GLU A 30 -35.65 10.73 -25.51
CA GLU A 30 -36.89 11.38 -25.09
C GLU A 30 -38.10 10.88 -25.90
N ASN A 31 -37.91 10.48 -27.16
CA ASN A 31 -39.00 9.93 -27.97
C ASN A 31 -39.37 8.49 -27.56
N SER A 32 -38.55 7.82 -26.73
CA SER A 32 -38.90 6.52 -26.15
C SER A 32 -39.99 6.67 -25.07
N LYS A 33 -40.98 5.77 -25.08
CA LYS A 33 -42.16 5.83 -24.19
C LYS A 33 -41.79 5.79 -22.70
N ASP A 34 -40.70 5.12 -22.33
CA ASP A 34 -40.35 4.85 -20.93
C ASP A 34 -39.65 6.05 -20.25
N LEU A 35 -38.93 6.85 -21.03
CA LEU A 35 -38.02 7.89 -20.53
C LEU A 35 -38.52 9.32 -20.80
N ARG A 36 -39.52 9.48 -21.67
CA ARG A 36 -40.05 10.78 -22.11
C ARG A 36 -40.41 11.73 -20.97
N GLY A 37 -41.11 11.24 -19.95
CA GLY A 37 -41.58 12.07 -18.83
C GLY A 37 -40.43 12.63 -17.99
N GLN A 38 -39.35 11.88 -17.83
CA GLN A 38 -38.20 12.25 -17.01
C GLN A 38 -37.17 13.06 -17.80
N LEU A 39 -36.98 12.77 -19.09
CA LEU A 39 -35.98 13.46 -19.93
C LEU A 39 -36.43 14.82 -20.42
N ARG A 40 -37.74 15.12 -20.51
CA ARG A 40 -38.27 16.34 -21.14
C ARG A 40 -37.60 17.62 -20.65
N GLU A 41 -37.46 17.77 -19.33
CA GLU A 41 -36.92 18.98 -18.69
C GLU A 41 -35.39 18.94 -18.50
N LEU A 42 -34.76 17.80 -18.75
CA LEU A 42 -33.33 17.60 -18.53
C LEU A 42 -32.52 18.09 -19.73
N TYR A 43 -31.40 18.73 -19.44
CA TYR A 43 -30.43 19.18 -20.44
C TYR A 43 -29.00 19.03 -19.92
N ILE A 44 -28.04 19.06 -20.83
CA ILE A 44 -26.61 18.99 -20.54
C ILE A 44 -25.94 20.34 -20.83
N VAL A 45 -24.85 20.62 -20.11
CA VAL A 45 -24.11 21.90 -20.16
C VAL A 45 -22.84 21.81 -21.00
N GLY A 46 -22.43 20.59 -21.35
CA GLY A 46 -21.30 20.36 -22.23
C GLY A 46 -20.79 18.94 -22.15
N VAL A 47 -19.87 18.59 -23.04
CA VAL A 47 -19.28 17.26 -23.12
C VAL A 47 -17.78 17.37 -23.29
N LYS A 48 -17.03 16.46 -22.69
CA LYS A 48 -15.58 16.36 -22.87
C LYS A 48 -15.17 14.92 -23.15
N GLU A 49 -14.44 14.71 -24.24
CA GLU A 49 -13.78 13.43 -24.51
C GLU A 49 -12.40 13.39 -23.81
N ILE A 50 -12.06 12.25 -23.22
CA ILE A 50 -10.80 11.98 -22.54
C ILE A 50 -10.25 10.66 -23.06
N ASP A 51 -9.01 10.65 -23.52
CA ASP A 51 -8.34 9.43 -24.00
C ASP A 51 -7.81 8.61 -22.82
N HIS A 52 -8.03 7.28 -22.87
CA HIS A 52 -7.55 6.32 -21.89
C HIS A 52 -6.99 5.09 -22.60
N GLY A 53 -5.70 5.15 -22.95
CA GLY A 53 -5.05 4.11 -23.75
C GLY A 53 -5.73 3.97 -25.11
N ASN A 54 -6.25 2.77 -25.39
CA ASN A 54 -6.97 2.48 -26.64
C ASN A 54 -8.46 2.83 -26.60
N LYS A 55 -8.99 3.26 -25.45
CA LYS A 55 -10.41 3.59 -25.28
C LYS A 55 -10.58 5.09 -25.09
N LYS A 56 -11.68 5.64 -25.63
CA LYS A 56 -12.10 7.01 -25.41
C LYS A 56 -13.24 7.05 -24.40
N ILE A 57 -13.14 7.95 -23.44
CA ILE A 57 -14.10 8.14 -22.35
C ILE A 57 -14.83 9.46 -22.59
N VAL A 58 -16.14 9.44 -22.42
CA VAL A 58 -17.00 10.59 -22.65
C VAL A 58 -17.54 11.09 -21.31
N VAL A 59 -17.15 12.30 -20.93
CA VAL A 59 -17.61 12.98 -19.71
C VAL A 59 -18.71 13.97 -20.09
N VAL A 60 -19.91 13.74 -19.59
CA VAL A 60 -21.08 14.59 -19.84
C VAL A 60 -21.32 15.49 -18.63
N TYR A 61 -21.31 16.81 -18.85
CA TYR A 61 -21.56 17.79 -17.81
C TYR A 61 -23.05 18.10 -17.67
N VAL A 62 -23.55 17.93 -16.45
CA VAL A 62 -24.95 18.14 -16.09
C VAL A 62 -25.08 19.39 -15.21
N PRO A 63 -26.18 20.18 -15.29
CA PRO A 63 -26.43 21.24 -14.32
C PRO A 63 -26.56 20.65 -12.91
N PHE A 64 -25.87 21.23 -11.91
CA PHE A 64 -25.95 20.76 -10.52
C PHE A 64 -27.39 20.62 -9.97
N PRO A 65 -28.35 21.54 -10.25
CA PRO A 65 -29.73 21.39 -9.80
C PRO A 65 -30.44 20.14 -10.33
N GLN A 66 -30.03 19.64 -11.51
CA GLN A 66 -30.64 18.51 -12.18
C GLN A 66 -29.92 17.18 -11.89
N LEU A 67 -28.76 17.19 -11.21
CA LEU A 67 -27.97 15.98 -10.93
C LEU A 67 -28.83 14.87 -10.31
N LYS A 68 -29.61 15.17 -9.26
CA LYS A 68 -30.47 14.18 -8.59
C LYS A 68 -31.53 13.58 -9.52
N LEU A 69 -32.02 14.34 -10.49
CA LEU A 69 -32.98 13.85 -11.49
C LEU A 69 -32.28 12.92 -12.48
N PHE A 70 -31.07 13.30 -12.94
CA PHE A 70 -30.24 12.44 -13.77
C PHE A 70 -29.89 11.13 -13.06
N ASN A 71 -29.51 11.15 -11.78
CA ASN A 71 -29.15 9.94 -11.03
C ASN A 71 -30.26 8.87 -11.06
N LYS A 72 -31.54 9.27 -11.04
CA LYS A 72 -32.69 8.33 -11.09
C LYS A 72 -32.73 7.50 -12.38
N ILE A 73 -32.25 8.07 -13.48
CA ILE A 73 -32.31 7.48 -14.83
C ILE A 73 -30.91 7.13 -15.38
N GLN A 74 -29.86 7.46 -14.64
CA GLN A 74 -28.48 7.44 -15.13
C GLN A 74 -28.03 6.03 -15.54
N VAL A 75 -28.45 4.99 -14.82
CA VAL A 75 -28.11 3.60 -15.17
C VAL A 75 -28.65 3.22 -16.55
N GLN A 76 -29.89 3.61 -16.87
CA GLN A 76 -30.50 3.37 -18.18
C GLN A 76 -29.87 4.25 -19.27
N LEU A 77 -29.66 5.55 -18.99
CA LEU A 77 -29.02 6.48 -19.92
C LEU A 77 -27.61 6.04 -20.30
N ILE A 78 -26.80 5.59 -19.33
CA ILE A 78 -25.44 5.11 -19.59
C ILE A 78 -25.51 3.92 -20.55
N ARG A 79 -26.37 2.92 -20.32
CA ARG A 79 -26.46 1.74 -21.20
C ARG A 79 -26.80 2.12 -22.64
N GLU A 80 -27.78 2.99 -22.85
CA GLU A 80 -28.20 3.42 -24.18
C GLU A 80 -27.14 4.28 -24.88
N LEU A 81 -26.50 5.20 -24.16
CA LEU A 81 -25.44 6.03 -24.71
C LEU A 81 -24.19 5.22 -25.03
N GLU A 82 -23.79 4.28 -24.17
CA GLU A 82 -22.65 3.39 -24.42
C GLU A 82 -22.91 2.50 -25.65
N LYS A 83 -24.15 2.03 -25.83
CA LYS A 83 -24.56 1.28 -27.04
C LYS A 83 -24.44 2.13 -28.30
N LYS A 84 -24.92 3.38 -28.28
CA LYS A 84 -24.82 4.31 -29.42
C LYS A 84 -23.39 4.78 -29.72
N LEU A 85 -22.53 4.85 -28.70
CA LEU A 85 -21.15 5.33 -28.82
C LEU A 85 -20.13 4.21 -29.05
N GLY A 86 -20.59 3.00 -29.42
CA GLY A 86 -19.71 1.88 -29.77
C GLY A 86 -18.94 1.31 -28.57
N GLY A 87 -19.54 1.31 -27.38
CA GLY A 87 -18.94 0.77 -26.16
C GLY A 87 -17.95 1.68 -25.45
N LYS A 88 -17.84 2.96 -25.85
CA LYS A 88 -17.09 3.98 -25.10
C LYS A 88 -17.73 4.20 -23.74
N HIS A 89 -16.93 4.28 -22.67
CA HIS A 89 -17.46 4.56 -21.34
C HIS A 89 -18.00 5.98 -21.22
N VAL A 90 -19.19 6.12 -20.65
CA VAL A 90 -19.85 7.41 -20.42
C VAL A 90 -19.98 7.68 -18.93
N VAL A 91 -19.57 8.88 -18.48
CA VAL A 91 -19.65 9.30 -17.08
C VAL A 91 -20.35 10.67 -16.99
N PHE A 92 -21.34 10.78 -16.11
CA PHE A 92 -22.03 12.05 -15.84
C PHE A 92 -21.39 12.76 -14.65
N ILE A 93 -21.13 14.06 -14.79
CA ILE A 93 -20.55 14.88 -13.72
C ILE A 93 -21.31 16.20 -13.64
N ALA A 94 -21.69 16.64 -12.44
CA ALA A 94 -22.27 17.97 -12.29
C ALA A 94 -21.23 19.07 -12.54
N LYS A 95 -21.61 20.06 -13.36
CA LYS A 95 -20.83 21.27 -13.60
C LYS A 95 -20.82 22.15 -12.36
N ARG A 96 -19.79 21.99 -11.52
CA ARG A 96 -19.59 22.78 -10.29
C ARG A 96 -18.61 23.94 -10.54
N ARG A 97 -18.88 25.10 -9.93
CA ARG A 97 -18.00 26.28 -9.98
C ARG A 97 -17.13 26.34 -8.73
N ILE A 98 -15.81 26.32 -8.93
CA ILE A 98 -14.82 26.55 -7.86
C ILE A 98 -14.56 28.06 -7.78
N LEU A 99 -14.79 28.66 -6.61
CA LEU A 99 -14.36 30.04 -6.35
C LEU A 99 -12.91 30.02 -5.83
N PRO A 100 -12.07 31.01 -6.15
CA PRO A 100 -10.72 31.10 -5.61
C PRO A 100 -10.73 31.28 -4.09
N LYS A 101 -9.65 30.89 -3.41
CA LYS A 101 -9.50 31.16 -1.98
C LYS A 101 -9.26 32.67 -1.80
N PRO A 102 -10.01 33.37 -0.92
CA PRO A 102 -9.75 34.78 -0.67
C PRO A 102 -8.33 34.96 -0.14
N GLN A 103 -7.58 35.85 -0.79
CA GLN A 103 -6.18 36.13 -0.46
C GLN A 103 -6.09 37.20 0.64
N ARG A 104 -4.97 37.22 1.39
CA ARG A 104 -4.67 38.24 2.40
C ARG A 104 -3.72 39.29 1.82
N GLY A 105 -3.69 40.49 2.42
CA GLY A 105 -2.80 41.58 2.03
C GLY A 105 -3.20 42.26 0.72
N ASN A 106 -2.22 42.81 -0.01
CA ASN A 106 -2.44 43.65 -1.20
C ASN A 106 -3.13 42.93 -2.37
N LYS A 107 -3.12 41.59 -2.38
CA LYS A 107 -3.82 40.79 -3.41
C LYS A 107 -5.29 40.48 -3.05
N ARG A 108 -5.79 41.01 -1.93
CA ARG A 108 -7.17 40.81 -1.50
C ARG A 108 -8.12 41.57 -2.41
N ILE A 109 -8.95 40.83 -3.14
CA ILE A 109 -10.11 41.40 -3.83
C ILE A 109 -11.26 41.45 -2.82
N PRO A 110 -11.89 42.62 -2.59
CA PRO A 110 -13.03 42.72 -1.68
C PRO A 110 -14.23 41.92 -2.23
N GLU A 111 -14.62 40.87 -1.51
CA GLU A 111 -15.78 40.05 -1.83
C GLU A 111 -17.04 40.64 -1.16
N LYS A 112 -18.10 40.88 -1.94
CA LYS A 112 -19.40 41.35 -1.41
C LYS A 112 -20.09 40.32 -0.51
N GLN A 113 -19.78 39.04 -0.69
CA GLN A 113 -20.38 37.93 0.04
C GLN A 113 -19.32 36.90 0.42
N LYS A 114 -19.53 36.20 1.53
CA LYS A 114 -18.62 35.13 1.97
C LYS A 114 -18.66 33.97 0.98
N ARG A 115 -17.49 33.47 0.57
CA ARG A 115 -17.36 32.25 -0.24
C ARG A 115 -18.08 31.05 0.42
N PRO A 116 -19.06 30.41 -0.25
CA PRO A 116 -19.70 29.20 0.24
C PRO A 116 -18.73 28.00 0.29
N ARG A 117 -18.86 27.14 1.31
CA ARG A 117 -18.04 25.92 1.46
C ARG A 117 -18.19 24.96 0.26
N SER A 118 -19.40 24.85 -0.29
CA SER A 118 -19.72 24.03 -1.46
C SER A 118 -18.99 24.47 -2.74
N ARG A 119 -18.45 25.70 -2.77
CA ARG A 119 -17.66 26.25 -3.88
C ARG A 119 -16.16 26.26 -3.60
N THR A 120 -15.72 25.44 -2.64
CA THR A 120 -14.31 25.23 -2.36
C THR A 120 -13.71 24.13 -3.21
N LEU A 121 -12.41 24.23 -3.53
CA LEU A 121 -11.71 23.23 -4.34
C LEU A 121 -11.85 21.83 -3.73
N THR A 122 -11.63 21.70 -2.43
CA THR A 122 -11.74 20.42 -1.72
C THR A 122 -13.14 19.83 -1.82
N SER A 123 -14.18 20.61 -1.48
CA SER A 123 -15.57 20.13 -1.52
C SER A 123 -16.01 19.77 -2.94
N VAL A 124 -15.59 20.53 -3.95
CA VAL A 124 -15.91 20.22 -5.35
C VAL A 124 -15.19 18.96 -5.82
N HIS A 125 -13.92 18.75 -5.43
CA HIS A 125 -13.18 17.53 -5.78
C HIS A 125 -13.75 16.28 -5.11
N GLU A 126 -14.36 16.41 -3.93
CA GLU A 126 -15.06 15.30 -3.26
C GLU A 126 -16.36 14.98 -3.99
N ALA A 127 -17.16 15.99 -4.28
CA ALA A 127 -18.42 15.80 -5.00
C ALA A 127 -18.22 15.30 -6.45
N ILE A 128 -17.12 15.65 -7.13
CA ILE A 128 -16.77 15.07 -8.44
C ILE A 128 -16.46 13.57 -8.31
N LEU A 129 -15.81 13.15 -7.22
CA LEU A 129 -15.49 11.74 -7.01
C LEU A 129 -16.76 10.91 -6.79
N GLU A 130 -17.69 11.44 -6.00
CA GLU A 130 -19.01 10.84 -5.77
C GLU A 130 -19.81 10.69 -7.08
N ASP A 131 -19.86 11.75 -7.91
CA ASP A 131 -20.55 11.69 -9.21
C ASP A 131 -19.96 10.62 -10.15
N ILE A 132 -18.62 10.49 -10.18
CA ILE A 132 -17.93 9.52 -11.04
C ILE A 132 -18.22 8.09 -10.60
N CYS A 133 -18.31 7.84 -9.29
CA CYS A 133 -18.51 6.49 -8.75
C CYS A 133 -19.96 5.99 -8.88
N PHE A 134 -20.93 6.87 -9.16
CA PHE A 134 -22.33 6.48 -9.35
C PHE A 134 -22.47 5.38 -10.43
N PRO A 135 -23.22 4.28 -10.18
CA PRO A 135 -24.21 4.06 -9.11
C PRO A 135 -23.66 3.52 -7.79
N ALA A 136 -22.37 3.19 -7.69
CA ALA A 136 -21.81 2.70 -6.44
C ALA A 136 -21.51 3.87 -5.49
N GLU A 137 -22.11 3.84 -4.31
CA GLU A 137 -21.81 4.82 -3.27
C GLU A 137 -20.44 4.54 -2.64
N ILE A 138 -19.75 5.60 -2.24
CA ILE A 138 -18.46 5.50 -1.55
C ILE A 138 -18.74 5.29 -0.06
N VAL A 139 -18.56 4.06 0.41
CA VAL A 139 -18.77 3.67 1.83
C VAL A 139 -17.63 4.18 2.71
N GLY A 140 -16.42 4.27 2.16
CA GLY A 140 -15.24 4.67 2.91
C GLY A 140 -14.20 5.37 2.05
N LYS A 141 -13.42 6.24 2.66
CA LYS A 141 -12.33 6.96 2.01
C LYS A 141 -11.12 7.04 2.93
N ARG A 142 -9.99 6.53 2.47
CA ARG A 142 -8.69 6.61 3.16
C ARG A 142 -7.73 7.44 2.31
N ILE A 143 -6.85 8.21 2.94
CA ILE A 143 -5.83 8.99 2.24
C ILE A 143 -4.47 8.52 2.75
N ARG A 144 -3.71 7.82 1.91
CA ARG A 144 -2.34 7.43 2.21
C ARG A 144 -1.40 8.51 1.73
N VAL A 145 -0.47 8.92 2.57
CA VAL A 145 0.63 9.81 2.19
C VAL A 145 1.90 8.96 2.08
N LYS A 146 2.54 8.96 0.91
CA LYS A 146 3.82 8.28 0.67
C LYS A 146 4.97 9.07 1.29
N SER A 147 6.12 8.43 1.48
CA SER A 147 7.36 9.06 1.97
C SER A 147 7.77 10.27 1.12
N ASP A 148 7.49 10.23 -0.19
CA ASP A 148 7.72 11.34 -1.12
C ASP A 148 6.73 12.53 -0.96
N GLY A 149 5.83 12.46 0.03
CA GLY A 149 4.77 13.45 0.26
C GLY A 149 3.55 13.32 -0.68
N LYS A 150 3.63 12.43 -1.68
CA LYS A 150 2.53 12.17 -2.63
C LYS A 150 1.34 11.54 -1.91
N ARG A 151 0.14 12.07 -2.17
CA ARG A 151 -1.12 11.57 -1.59
C ARG A 151 -1.85 10.66 -2.56
N ILE A 152 -2.29 9.52 -2.06
CA ILE A 152 -3.13 8.56 -2.79
C ILE A 152 -4.44 8.44 -2.04
N ILE A 153 -5.54 8.69 -2.74
CA ILE A 153 -6.89 8.53 -2.19
C ILE A 153 -7.34 7.11 -2.50
N LYS A 154 -7.73 6.37 -1.46
CA LYS A 154 -8.33 5.04 -1.58
C LYS A 154 -9.81 5.15 -1.28
N CYS A 155 -10.65 4.69 -2.20
CA CYS A 155 -12.09 4.69 -2.03
C CYS A 155 -12.61 3.26 -1.94
N HIS A 156 -13.47 3.04 -0.96
CA HIS A 156 -14.25 1.82 -0.81
C HIS A 156 -15.63 2.07 -1.42
N LEU A 157 -15.95 1.29 -2.44
CA LEU A 157 -17.27 1.32 -3.08
C LEU A 157 -18.17 0.28 -2.43
N ASP A 158 -19.48 0.50 -2.48
CA ASP A 158 -20.45 -0.46 -2.01
C ASP A 158 -20.34 -1.81 -2.77
N LYS A 159 -20.26 -2.91 -2.01
CA LYS A 159 -20.09 -4.27 -2.53
C LYS A 159 -21.29 -4.73 -3.36
N GLN A 160 -22.51 -4.25 -3.04
CA GLN A 160 -23.72 -4.66 -3.77
C GLN A 160 -23.70 -4.25 -5.25
N GLN A 161 -22.97 -3.18 -5.59
CA GLN A 161 -22.87 -2.65 -6.95
C GLN A 161 -21.56 -3.05 -7.66
N GLN A 162 -20.76 -3.94 -7.06
CA GLN A 162 -19.44 -4.31 -7.57
C GLN A 162 -19.48 -4.78 -9.02
N THR A 163 -20.36 -5.72 -9.37
CA THR A 163 -20.47 -6.29 -10.73
C THR A 163 -20.71 -5.21 -11.81
N ASN A 164 -21.46 -4.15 -11.47
CA ASN A 164 -21.79 -3.08 -12.40
C ASN A 164 -20.65 -2.07 -12.60
N VAL A 165 -19.81 -1.88 -11.58
CA VAL A 165 -18.81 -0.80 -11.54
C VAL A 165 -17.39 -1.31 -11.77
N GLU A 166 -17.11 -2.58 -11.46
CA GLU A 166 -15.78 -3.18 -11.50
C GLU A 166 -15.03 -2.96 -12.82
N HIS A 167 -15.69 -3.19 -13.95
CA HIS A 167 -15.10 -3.01 -15.28
C HIS A 167 -14.87 -1.52 -15.67
N LYS A 168 -15.34 -0.55 -14.86
CA LYS A 168 -15.19 0.89 -15.10
C LYS A 168 -14.23 1.57 -14.11
N VAL A 169 -13.68 0.85 -13.14
CA VAL A 169 -12.83 1.41 -12.07
C VAL A 169 -11.60 2.14 -12.61
N ASP A 170 -10.94 1.58 -13.62
CA ASP A 170 -9.75 2.19 -14.25
C ASP A 170 -10.11 3.48 -14.98
N THR A 171 -11.26 3.48 -15.65
CA THR A 171 -11.86 4.64 -16.30
C THR A 171 -12.12 5.75 -15.27
N PHE A 172 -12.71 5.42 -14.12
CA PHE A 172 -13.03 6.37 -13.06
C PHE A 172 -11.77 7.02 -12.49
N THR A 173 -10.75 6.19 -12.22
CA THR A 173 -9.44 6.62 -11.75
C THR A 173 -8.80 7.61 -12.72
N HIS A 174 -8.82 7.29 -14.02
CA HIS A 174 -8.23 8.13 -15.04
C HIS A 174 -8.98 9.46 -15.21
N VAL A 175 -10.31 9.44 -15.27
CA VAL A 175 -11.14 10.65 -15.38
C VAL A 175 -10.89 11.56 -14.18
N TYR A 176 -10.90 11.01 -12.95
CA TYR A 176 -10.67 11.80 -11.75
C TYR A 176 -9.28 12.44 -11.75
N LYS A 177 -8.25 11.69 -12.13
CA LYS A 177 -6.88 12.19 -12.26
C LYS A 177 -6.77 13.29 -13.29
N LYS A 178 -7.41 13.14 -14.46
CA LYS A 178 -7.37 14.15 -15.52
C LYS A 178 -8.10 15.44 -15.14
N LEU A 179 -9.21 15.33 -14.40
CA LEU A 179 -10.00 16.49 -13.97
C LEU A 179 -9.41 17.22 -12.76
N THR A 180 -8.79 16.49 -11.83
CA THR A 180 -8.38 17.04 -10.52
C THR A 180 -6.88 17.05 -10.27
N GLY A 181 -6.09 16.30 -11.05
CA GLY A 181 -4.67 16.06 -10.84
C GLY A 181 -4.35 15.14 -9.67
N LYS A 182 -5.35 14.54 -9.01
CA LYS A 182 -5.17 13.67 -7.84
C LYS A 182 -5.26 12.20 -8.23
N ASP A 183 -4.39 11.38 -7.65
CA ASP A 183 -4.44 9.93 -7.83
C ASP A 183 -5.46 9.30 -6.87
N VAL A 184 -6.38 8.51 -7.42
CA VAL A 184 -7.35 7.68 -6.71
C VAL A 184 -7.09 6.23 -7.09
N ILE A 185 -7.22 5.30 -6.16
CA ILE A 185 -7.12 3.85 -6.41
C ILE A 185 -8.34 3.20 -5.73
N LYS A 186 -9.02 2.26 -6.39
CA LYS A 186 -10.02 1.41 -5.72
C LYS A 186 -9.28 0.54 -4.71
N ASP A 187 -9.80 0.42 -3.49
CA ASP A 187 -9.24 -0.53 -2.52
C ASP A 187 -9.65 -1.95 -2.94
N THR A 188 -9.02 -2.50 -4.00
CA THR A 188 -9.06 -3.92 -4.37
C THR A 188 -8.18 -4.78 -3.47
N LEU A 189 -7.56 -4.18 -2.46
CA LEU A 189 -6.51 -4.82 -1.69
C LEU A 189 -7.06 -5.92 -0.75
N GLU A 190 -8.33 -5.92 -0.37
CA GLU A 190 -8.84 -6.85 0.66
C GLU A 190 -9.87 -7.86 0.14
N ASP A 191 -10.23 -7.78 -1.15
CA ASP A 191 -11.19 -8.72 -1.78
C ASP A 191 -10.48 -9.89 -2.51
N GLN A 192 -9.16 -9.84 -2.64
CA GLN A 192 -8.36 -10.92 -3.24
C GLN A 192 -7.44 -11.50 -2.19
N VAL A 193 -7.32 -12.83 -2.15
CA VAL A 193 -6.39 -13.51 -1.25
C VAL A 193 -4.94 -13.15 -1.64
N PRO A 194 -4.02 -12.91 -0.68
CA PRO A 194 -2.63 -12.62 -0.98
C PRO A 194 -1.97 -13.73 -1.78
N GLY A 195 -1.00 -13.37 -2.63
CA GLY A 195 -0.17 -14.36 -3.31
C GLY A 195 0.76 -15.10 -2.36
N ARG A 196 1.49 -16.09 -2.87
CA ARG A 196 2.49 -16.81 -2.07
C ARG A 196 3.64 -15.88 -1.64
N PRO A 197 4.15 -16.00 -0.39
CA PRO A 197 5.37 -15.34 0.04
C PRO A 197 6.57 -15.70 -0.86
N GLN A 198 7.53 -14.78 -0.99
CA GLN A 198 8.72 -14.97 -1.82
C GLN A 198 9.94 -15.36 -1.00
N HIS A 199 10.97 -15.91 -1.67
CA HIS A 199 12.27 -16.27 -1.08
C HIS A 199 12.19 -17.04 0.25
N VAL A 200 11.18 -17.90 0.38
CA VAL A 200 10.97 -18.64 1.63
C VAL A 200 12.09 -19.65 1.82
N HIS A 201 12.72 -19.63 2.99
CA HIS A 201 13.75 -20.59 3.35
C HIS A 201 13.68 -20.92 4.84
N VAL A 202 14.21 -22.09 5.21
CA VAL A 202 14.19 -22.60 6.58
C VAL A 202 15.58 -23.08 6.99
N LYS A 203 15.95 -22.82 8.24
CA LYS A 203 17.15 -23.37 8.87
C LYS A 203 16.75 -24.09 10.15
N THR A 204 17.09 -25.36 10.24
CA THR A 204 16.81 -26.21 11.40
C THR A 204 18.01 -26.24 12.36
N SER A 205 17.70 -26.40 13.64
CA SER A 205 18.61 -26.71 14.74
C SER A 205 18.19 -28.06 15.35
N ALA A 206 18.76 -28.45 16.49
CA ALA A 206 18.35 -29.66 17.20
C ALA A 206 16.88 -29.59 17.67
N ASN A 207 16.44 -28.44 18.19
CA ASN A 207 15.12 -28.31 18.80
C ASN A 207 14.32 -27.11 18.27
N SER A 208 14.74 -26.49 17.17
CA SER A 208 14.04 -25.34 16.60
C SER A 208 14.24 -25.26 15.09
N ALA A 209 13.39 -24.48 14.44
CA ALA A 209 13.52 -24.11 13.04
C ALA A 209 13.19 -22.63 12.88
N THR A 210 14.03 -21.89 12.17
CA THR A 210 13.74 -20.50 11.81
C THR A 210 13.40 -20.43 10.34
N LEU A 211 12.32 -19.71 10.03
CA LEU A 211 11.83 -19.46 8.68
C LEU A 211 12.00 -17.99 8.35
N TRP A 212 12.32 -17.71 7.09
CA TRP A 212 12.41 -16.37 6.52
C TRP A 212 11.64 -16.32 5.21
N TRP A 213 11.08 -15.17 4.88
CA TRP A 213 10.32 -14.93 3.66
C TRP A 213 10.28 -13.44 3.30
N GLU A 214 9.89 -13.15 2.07
CA GLU A 214 9.57 -11.81 1.57
C GLU A 214 8.08 -11.70 1.23
N GLN A 215 7.59 -10.47 1.15
CA GLN A 215 6.19 -10.21 0.82
C GLN A 215 5.80 -10.78 -0.55
N PRO A 216 4.53 -11.17 -0.76
CA PRO A 216 4.05 -11.59 -2.07
C PRO A 216 4.27 -10.53 -3.15
N ALA A 217 4.47 -10.97 -4.41
CA ALA A 217 4.68 -10.07 -5.56
C ALA A 217 3.52 -9.08 -5.76
N ASN A 218 2.30 -9.51 -5.41
CA ASN A 218 1.08 -8.74 -5.55
C ASN A 218 0.77 -7.88 -4.31
N SER A 219 1.67 -7.76 -3.33
CA SER A 219 1.48 -6.96 -2.11
C SER A 219 1.20 -5.46 -2.36
N GLU A 220 1.58 -4.95 -3.54
CA GLU A 220 1.21 -3.59 -3.96
C GLU A 220 -0.30 -3.46 -4.30
N ASN A 221 -0.91 -4.56 -4.74
CA ASN A 221 -2.27 -4.64 -5.28
C ASN A 221 -3.20 -5.54 -4.42
N VAL A 222 -2.66 -6.20 -3.39
CA VAL A 222 -3.37 -7.02 -2.41
C VAL A 222 -2.81 -6.73 -1.02
N LEU A 223 -3.68 -6.42 -0.05
CA LEU A 223 -3.37 -6.16 1.34
C LEU A 223 -2.92 -7.47 1.97
N VAL A 224 -1.75 -7.45 2.57
CA VAL A 224 -1.28 -8.48 3.49
C VAL A 224 -1.51 -7.96 4.91
N ARG A 225 -2.20 -8.72 5.76
CA ARG A 225 -2.35 -8.39 7.19
C ARG A 225 -1.28 -9.05 8.05
N GLY A 226 -0.82 -10.22 7.62
CA GLY A 226 0.19 -11.00 8.29
C GLY A 226 0.45 -12.31 7.58
N TYR A 227 1.09 -13.24 8.29
CA TYR A 227 1.47 -14.55 7.79
C TYR A 227 0.97 -15.65 8.70
N ALA A 228 0.68 -16.82 8.15
CA ALA A 228 0.50 -18.03 8.92
C ALA A 228 1.62 -19.01 8.62
N VAL A 229 2.16 -19.62 9.67
CA VAL A 229 3.18 -20.66 9.60
C VAL A 229 2.57 -21.96 10.09
N SER A 230 2.53 -22.97 9.23
CA SER A 230 2.12 -24.32 9.61
C SER A 230 3.32 -25.27 9.66
N TYR A 231 3.33 -26.22 10.59
CA TYR A 231 4.41 -27.20 10.73
C TYR A 231 3.94 -28.53 11.30
N GLY A 232 4.68 -29.60 11.03
CA GLY A 232 4.43 -30.92 11.61
C GLY A 232 5.35 -32.00 11.04
N ILE A 233 5.28 -33.20 11.61
CA ILE A 233 6.13 -34.33 11.22
C ILE A 233 5.49 -35.00 10.01
N GLY A 234 6.18 -34.98 8.87
CA GLY A 234 5.67 -35.50 7.59
C GLY A 234 4.58 -34.64 6.94
N THR A 235 3.63 -34.09 7.71
CA THR A 235 2.61 -33.15 7.23
C THR A 235 2.42 -31.97 8.19
N PRO A 236 2.10 -30.76 7.69
CA PRO A 236 1.81 -29.60 8.55
C PRO A 236 0.51 -29.81 9.34
N SER A 237 0.62 -30.04 10.65
CA SER A 237 -0.54 -30.31 11.54
C SER A 237 -0.81 -29.20 12.55
N SER A 238 0.18 -28.36 12.84
CA SER A 238 0.08 -27.20 13.72
C SER A 238 0.09 -25.91 12.90
N LYS A 239 -0.62 -24.86 13.33
CA LYS A 239 -0.67 -23.55 12.66
C LYS A 239 -0.45 -22.43 13.68
N ILE A 240 0.37 -21.46 13.33
CA ILE A 240 0.65 -20.24 14.08
C ILE A 240 0.30 -19.05 13.17
N VAL A 241 -0.40 -18.06 13.71
CA VAL A 241 -0.76 -16.83 13.01
C VAL A 241 0.11 -15.69 13.52
N ILE A 242 0.67 -14.92 12.61
CA ILE A 242 1.63 -13.84 12.86
C ILE A 242 1.05 -12.57 12.26
N GLU A 243 0.75 -11.60 13.12
CA GLU A 243 0.26 -10.29 12.68
C GLU A 243 1.43 -9.41 12.19
N GLY A 244 1.17 -8.57 11.19
CA GLY A 244 2.15 -7.62 10.65
C GLY A 244 2.60 -7.99 9.25
N ALA A 245 2.30 -7.11 8.28
CA ALA A 245 2.67 -7.27 6.88
C ALA A 245 4.20 -7.21 6.66
N ASP A 246 4.90 -6.48 7.52
CA ASP A 246 6.35 -6.25 7.43
C ASP A 246 7.16 -7.38 8.11
N THR A 247 6.50 -8.36 8.71
CA THR A 247 7.16 -9.52 9.30
C THR A 247 7.73 -10.41 8.20
N ASN A 248 9.01 -10.75 8.31
CA ASN A 248 9.77 -11.50 7.31
C ASN A 248 10.47 -12.74 7.87
N SER A 249 10.31 -13.03 9.17
CA SER A 249 10.91 -14.20 9.81
C SER A 249 10.14 -14.65 11.05
N PHE A 250 10.28 -15.94 11.38
CA PHE A 250 9.71 -16.53 12.59
C PHE A 250 10.44 -17.80 13.00
N THR A 251 10.64 -17.99 14.31
CA THR A 251 11.30 -19.17 14.88
C THR A 251 10.28 -20.05 15.59
N ILE A 252 10.26 -21.33 15.21
CA ILE A 252 9.50 -22.38 15.86
C ILE A 252 10.43 -23.13 16.80
N ASP A 253 10.10 -23.12 18.09
CA ASP A 253 10.87 -23.80 19.13
C ASP A 253 10.23 -25.13 19.55
N ARG A 254 10.99 -25.91 20.33
CA ARG A 254 10.57 -27.19 20.94
C ARG A 254 10.23 -28.26 19.90
N LEU A 255 10.93 -28.25 18.76
CA LEU A 255 10.92 -29.35 17.81
C LEU A 255 11.67 -30.55 18.40
N LYS A 256 11.29 -31.75 17.95
CA LYS A 256 12.01 -32.97 18.31
C LYS A 256 13.34 -33.00 17.56
N PRO A 257 14.46 -33.35 18.22
CA PRO A 257 15.72 -33.64 17.54
C PRO A 257 15.62 -34.79 16.54
N ALA A 258 16.55 -34.83 15.59
CA ALA A 258 16.67 -35.90 14.59
C ALA A 258 15.36 -36.24 13.87
N THR A 259 14.51 -35.24 13.62
CA THR A 259 13.14 -35.43 13.13
C THR A 259 12.90 -34.62 11.87
N HIS A 260 12.29 -35.25 10.87
CA HIS A 260 11.91 -34.60 9.62
C HIS A 260 10.59 -33.84 9.78
N TYR A 261 10.67 -32.51 9.62
CA TYR A 261 9.52 -31.61 9.67
C TYR A 261 9.19 -31.06 8.29
N VAL A 262 7.90 -30.88 8.04
CA VAL A 262 7.37 -30.11 6.92
C VAL A 262 6.79 -28.82 7.47
N PHE A 263 7.18 -27.72 6.85
CA PHE A 263 6.75 -26.36 7.16
C PHE A 263 5.98 -25.78 5.98
N ALA A 264 5.06 -24.86 6.25
CA ALA A 264 4.36 -24.09 5.24
C ALA A 264 4.22 -22.64 5.70
N VAL A 265 4.47 -21.68 4.81
CA VAL A 265 4.25 -20.25 5.06
C VAL A 265 3.25 -19.72 4.05
N ASN A 266 2.25 -18.98 4.50
CA ASN A 266 1.30 -18.27 3.64
C ASN A 266 1.01 -16.86 4.18
N ALA A 267 0.72 -15.93 3.28
CA ALA A 267 0.20 -14.61 3.64
C ALA A 267 -1.33 -14.66 3.81
N TYR A 268 -1.90 -13.85 4.69
CA TYR A 268 -3.36 -13.78 4.90
C TYR A 268 -3.89 -12.34 4.95
N ASN A 269 -5.18 -12.20 4.68
CA ASN A 269 -5.98 -10.98 4.82
C ASN A 269 -7.44 -11.31 5.19
N GLU A 270 -8.36 -10.34 5.12
CA GLU A 270 -9.80 -10.53 5.39
C GLU A 270 -10.63 -10.86 4.13
N ALA A 271 -10.00 -11.32 3.04
CA ALA A 271 -10.75 -11.75 1.86
C ALA A 271 -11.61 -12.99 2.17
N ASP A 272 -12.82 -13.06 1.60
CA ASP A 272 -13.71 -14.22 1.74
C ASP A 272 -13.10 -15.44 1.02
N GLY A 273 -12.52 -16.38 1.80
CA GLY A 273 -11.84 -17.57 1.28
C GLY A 273 -10.86 -18.21 2.28
N GLU A 274 -10.11 -19.23 1.85
CA GLU A 274 -8.94 -19.73 2.59
C GLU A 274 -7.77 -18.73 2.53
N ASP A 275 -6.76 -18.89 3.39
CA ASP A 275 -5.55 -18.05 3.35
C ASP A 275 -4.82 -18.14 1.99
N GLY A 276 -3.85 -17.25 1.77
CA GLY A 276 -3.00 -17.24 0.57
C GLY A 276 -2.28 -18.55 0.29
N GLU A 277 -1.80 -18.69 -0.94
CA GLU A 277 -1.10 -19.89 -1.40
C GLU A 277 0.12 -20.20 -0.49
N LYS A 278 0.21 -21.47 -0.08
CA LYS A 278 1.24 -21.96 0.86
C LYS A 278 2.53 -22.31 0.14
N VAL A 279 3.65 -21.86 0.67
CA VAL A 279 4.98 -22.32 0.28
C VAL A 279 5.43 -23.40 1.25
N LEU A 280 5.53 -24.65 0.77
CA LEU A 280 5.99 -25.78 1.57
C LEU A 280 7.51 -25.90 1.53
N LEU A 281 8.10 -26.18 2.70
CA LEU A 281 9.51 -26.51 2.87
C LEU A 281 9.64 -27.73 3.77
N SER A 282 10.76 -28.41 3.71
CA SER A 282 11.10 -29.46 4.66
C SER A 282 12.47 -29.22 5.27
N GLY A 283 12.64 -29.69 6.50
CA GLY A 283 13.88 -29.58 7.24
C GLY A 283 13.98 -30.68 8.28
N THR A 284 15.16 -31.26 8.41
CA THR A 284 15.44 -32.26 9.45
C THR A 284 16.19 -31.59 10.59
N THR A 285 15.69 -31.71 11.80
CA THR A 285 16.37 -31.21 13.01
C THR A 285 17.60 -32.04 13.33
N LEU A 286 18.61 -31.41 13.94
CA LEU A 286 19.88 -32.05 14.30
C LEU A 286 19.73 -32.95 15.53
N ASP A 287 20.76 -33.75 15.83
CA ASP A 287 20.77 -34.60 17.03
C ASP A 287 20.82 -33.77 18.32
N GLY A 288 20.07 -34.20 19.34
CA GLY A 288 20.02 -33.55 20.65
C GLY A 288 21.07 -34.17 21.56
N GLU A 289 22.11 -33.43 21.91
CA GLU A 289 23.09 -33.87 22.92
C GLU A 289 22.40 -34.04 24.29
N ASN A 290 22.43 -35.26 24.83
CA ASN A 290 21.90 -35.58 26.16
C ASN A 290 22.94 -35.29 27.26
N GLY A 291 22.59 -34.47 28.26
CA GLY A 291 23.07 -34.67 29.64
C GLY A 291 23.79 -33.52 30.38
N ASN A 292 22.99 -32.61 30.96
CA ASN A 292 23.07 -32.09 32.34
C ASN A 292 23.90 -30.83 32.70
N LYS A 293 23.19 -29.89 33.35
CA LYS A 293 23.54 -28.65 34.06
C LYS A 293 24.22 -27.50 33.27
N GLY A 294 23.39 -26.50 32.98
CA GLY A 294 23.79 -25.11 32.78
C GLY A 294 23.91 -24.70 31.31
N SER A 295 22.79 -24.34 30.67
CA SER A 295 22.86 -23.53 29.45
C SER A 295 21.56 -22.77 29.25
N PHE A 296 21.47 -21.57 29.84
CA PHE A 296 20.64 -20.54 29.24
C PHE A 296 21.16 -20.33 27.81
N SER A 297 20.33 -20.59 26.80
CA SER A 297 20.67 -20.26 25.42
C SER A 297 20.61 -18.74 25.29
N LEU A 298 21.75 -18.11 24.97
CA LEU A 298 21.82 -16.67 24.75
C LEU A 298 20.97 -16.29 23.54
N TRP A 299 19.95 -15.47 23.76
CA TRP A 299 19.13 -14.91 22.70
C TRP A 299 19.94 -13.89 21.89
N PRO A 300 19.75 -13.82 20.56
CA PRO A 300 20.47 -12.89 19.70
C PRO A 300 20.10 -11.44 20.04
N PRO A 301 21.03 -10.47 19.89
CA PRO A 301 20.70 -9.06 19.93
C PRO A 301 19.59 -8.70 18.94
N ILE A 302 18.63 -7.89 19.35
CA ILE A 302 17.50 -7.46 18.51
C ILE A 302 17.63 -5.98 18.15
N ALA A 303 16.85 -5.53 17.17
CA ALA A 303 16.82 -4.13 16.75
C ALA A 303 18.23 -3.57 16.44
N VAL A 304 19.06 -4.33 15.75
CA VAL A 304 20.37 -3.86 15.26
C VAL A 304 20.13 -2.70 14.28
N ARG A 305 20.71 -1.54 14.57
CA ARG A 305 20.62 -0.35 13.71
C ARG A 305 21.98 0.30 13.52
N ALA A 306 22.32 0.59 12.28
CA ALA A 306 23.53 1.32 11.90
C ALA A 306 23.25 2.80 11.59
N SER A 307 24.16 3.68 12.01
CA SER A 307 24.09 5.14 11.83
C SER A 307 25.22 5.66 10.95
N ALA A 308 24.88 6.26 9.81
CA ALA A 308 25.83 6.90 8.90
C ALA A 308 26.60 8.03 9.51
N LYS A 309 25.85 8.86 10.22
CA LYS A 309 26.30 10.13 10.74
C LYS A 309 27.32 9.92 11.85
N GLU A 310 27.11 8.88 12.65
CA GLU A 310 27.93 8.58 13.83
C GLU A 310 28.92 7.44 13.59
N ARG A 311 28.82 6.76 12.43
CA ARG A 311 29.60 5.56 12.07
C ARG A 311 29.53 4.53 13.19
N ALA A 312 28.33 4.30 13.70
CA ALA A 312 28.09 3.50 14.89
C ALA A 312 26.96 2.52 14.64
N VAL A 313 26.98 1.41 15.37
CA VAL A 313 25.94 0.40 15.39
C VAL A 313 25.43 0.29 16.82
N ASN A 314 24.12 0.22 16.99
CA ASN A 314 23.47 -0.02 18.28
C ASN A 314 22.50 -1.20 18.16
N TRP A 315 22.17 -1.81 19.31
CA TRP A 315 21.26 -2.94 19.39
C TRP A 315 20.61 -3.00 20.78
N GLU A 316 19.55 -3.80 20.88
CA GLU A 316 18.91 -4.15 22.13
C GLU A 316 19.27 -5.59 22.53
N ASP A 317 19.41 -5.82 23.83
CA ASP A 317 19.74 -7.14 24.37
C ASP A 317 18.50 -7.75 25.01
N PRO A 318 17.89 -8.79 24.41
CA PRO A 318 16.70 -9.41 24.97
C PRO A 318 17.00 -10.33 26.15
N ASN A 319 18.27 -10.63 26.46
CA ASN A 319 18.62 -11.54 27.55
C ASN A 319 18.34 -10.90 28.92
N PRO A 320 17.66 -11.60 29.85
CA PRO A 320 17.20 -11.01 31.10
C PRO A 320 18.36 -10.64 32.04
N GLU A 321 18.48 -9.34 32.36
CA GLU A 321 19.55 -8.77 33.21
C GLU A 321 19.50 -9.25 34.68
N ARG A 322 18.41 -9.92 35.09
CA ARG A 322 18.22 -10.43 36.46
C ARG A 322 19.08 -11.66 36.78
N ALA A 323 19.63 -12.33 35.77
CA ALA A 323 20.59 -13.40 35.97
C ALA A 323 22.00 -12.81 36.11
N GLU A 324 22.71 -13.14 37.20
CA GLU A 324 24.10 -12.69 37.45
C GLU A 324 25.03 -13.00 36.25
N GLU A 325 24.78 -14.12 35.55
CA GLU A 325 25.50 -14.58 34.35
C GLU A 325 25.33 -13.67 33.11
N ASN A 326 24.30 -12.81 33.09
CA ASN A 326 23.98 -11.92 31.96
C ASN A 326 24.55 -10.50 32.10
N ARG A 327 25.21 -10.18 33.24
CA ARG A 327 25.84 -8.86 33.46
C ARG A 327 27.09 -8.71 32.59
N LEU A 328 27.16 -7.60 31.84
CA LEU A 328 28.28 -7.28 30.94
C LEU A 328 29.62 -7.11 31.68
N ASP A 329 29.59 -6.57 32.91
CA ASP A 329 30.81 -6.19 33.64
C ASP A 329 31.33 -7.26 34.62
N GLY A 330 30.54 -8.30 34.92
CA GLY A 330 30.85 -9.25 36.00
C GLY A 330 31.46 -10.59 35.54
N ASN A 331 31.05 -11.09 34.36
CA ASN A 331 31.30 -12.48 33.98
C ASN A 331 31.93 -12.68 32.59
N GLY A 332 32.45 -11.64 31.95
CA GLY A 332 33.14 -11.78 30.64
C GLY A 332 32.22 -11.81 29.41
N ARG A 333 30.92 -11.55 29.59
CA ARG A 333 29.95 -11.43 28.50
C ARG A 333 30.25 -10.22 27.62
N HIS A 334 30.33 -10.41 26.31
CA HIS A 334 30.64 -9.34 25.36
C HIS A 334 29.96 -9.58 24.02
N TYR A 335 29.81 -8.54 23.22
CA TYR A 335 29.29 -8.66 21.86
C TYR A 335 30.44 -8.73 20.87
N ILE A 336 30.22 -9.47 19.78
CA ILE A 336 31.03 -9.38 18.57
C ILE A 336 30.19 -8.76 17.47
N VAL A 337 30.70 -7.65 16.94
CA VAL A 337 30.18 -6.99 15.75
C VAL A 337 31.06 -7.40 14.57
N GLN A 338 30.48 -8.10 13.62
CA GLN A 338 31.10 -8.45 12.35
C GLN A 338 30.56 -7.51 11.27
N TYR A 339 31.43 -6.84 10.53
CA TYR A 339 31.02 -5.94 9.46
C TYR A 339 31.95 -6.01 8.25
N GLY A 340 31.40 -5.84 7.06
CA GLY A 340 32.14 -5.96 5.80
C GLY A 340 31.43 -5.23 4.68
N LEU A 341 32.08 -5.05 3.55
CA LEU A 341 31.42 -4.51 2.36
C LEU A 341 30.25 -5.41 1.97
N TYR A 342 29.13 -4.81 1.58
CA TYR A 342 27.94 -5.54 1.16
C TYR A 342 28.28 -6.58 0.08
N GLN A 343 27.86 -7.84 0.29
CA GLN A 343 28.16 -9.01 -0.55
C GLN A 343 29.65 -9.41 -0.63
N SER A 344 30.51 -8.91 0.26
CA SER A 344 31.90 -9.34 0.35
C SER A 344 32.05 -10.52 1.31
N GLU A 345 32.94 -11.45 0.99
CA GLU A 345 33.35 -12.50 1.93
C GLU A 345 34.30 -11.97 3.02
N ARG A 346 34.88 -10.78 2.82
CA ARG A 346 35.83 -10.15 3.74
C ARG A 346 35.10 -9.32 4.79
N HIS A 347 35.19 -9.76 6.04
CA HIS A 347 34.58 -9.10 7.19
C HIS A 347 35.62 -8.82 8.29
N GLU A 348 35.49 -7.67 8.91
CA GLU A 348 36.18 -7.30 10.14
C GLU A 348 35.32 -7.69 11.35
N LYS A 349 35.97 -8.00 12.48
CA LYS A 349 35.30 -8.33 13.75
C LYS A 349 35.80 -7.41 14.84
N ILE A 350 34.89 -6.82 15.59
CA ILE A 350 35.21 -5.98 16.74
C ILE A 350 34.43 -6.45 17.96
N ARG A 351 35.13 -6.48 19.10
CA ARG A 351 34.52 -6.75 20.42
C ARG A 351 33.92 -5.47 20.99
N ALA A 352 32.68 -5.55 21.46
CA ALA A 352 31.99 -4.50 22.19
C ALA A 352 31.56 -4.97 23.58
N ASN A 353 31.81 -4.16 24.61
CA ASN A 353 31.33 -4.43 25.98
C ASN A 353 30.09 -3.58 26.33
N THR A 354 29.54 -2.86 25.36
CA THR A 354 28.37 -1.99 25.46
C THR A 354 27.37 -2.35 24.37
N LYS A 355 26.09 -1.95 24.51
CA LYS A 355 25.02 -2.18 23.51
C LYS A 355 25.12 -1.28 22.26
N HIS A 356 26.28 -0.65 22.06
CA HIS A 356 26.60 0.20 20.92
C HIS A 356 28.12 0.21 20.71
N ILE A 357 28.57 0.38 19.46
CA ILE A 357 29.99 0.55 19.13
C ILE A 357 30.19 1.39 17.87
N LYS A 358 31.31 2.12 17.82
CA LYS A 358 31.75 2.83 16.60
C LYS A 358 32.56 1.90 15.72
N LEU A 359 32.23 1.87 14.43
CA LEU A 359 32.95 1.12 13.41
C LEU A 359 34.15 1.93 12.90
N VAL A 360 35.26 1.24 12.62
CA VAL A 360 36.50 1.85 12.13
C VAL A 360 36.76 1.43 10.68
N ASN A 361 37.69 2.12 10.01
CA ASN A 361 38.15 1.78 8.65
C ASN A 361 37.06 1.71 7.55
N LEU A 362 35.94 2.41 7.74
CA LEU A 362 34.86 2.48 6.75
C LEU A 362 35.21 3.39 5.58
N LEU A 363 34.98 2.91 4.36
CA LEU A 363 35.15 3.67 3.13
C LEU A 363 33.89 4.51 2.85
N PRO A 364 34.04 5.81 2.52
CA PRO A 364 32.90 6.67 2.19
C PRO A 364 32.11 6.18 0.98
N GLY A 365 30.78 6.20 1.06
CA GLY A 365 29.88 5.88 -0.05
C GLY A 365 29.85 4.40 -0.44
N ARG A 366 30.39 3.51 0.40
CA ARG A 366 30.29 2.06 0.24
C ARG A 366 29.22 1.51 1.17
N GLU A 367 28.47 0.52 0.70
CA GLU A 367 27.50 -0.20 1.52
C GLU A 367 28.20 -1.28 2.33
N TYR A 368 27.81 -1.40 3.59
CA TYR A 368 28.31 -2.37 4.54
C TYR A 368 27.17 -3.22 5.08
N GLU A 369 27.47 -4.50 5.31
CA GLU A 369 26.62 -5.42 6.07
C GLU A 369 27.18 -5.50 7.50
N VAL A 370 26.28 -5.60 8.48
CA VAL A 370 26.65 -5.72 9.90
C VAL A 370 25.88 -6.85 10.55
N ALA A 371 26.57 -7.70 11.28
CA ALA A 371 25.99 -8.72 12.14
C ALA A 371 26.51 -8.58 13.58
N VAL A 372 25.61 -8.70 14.55
CA VAL A 372 25.92 -8.64 15.98
C VAL A 372 25.54 -9.97 16.64
N LYS A 373 26.45 -10.52 17.44
CA LYS A 373 26.19 -11.68 18.29
C LYS A 373 26.70 -11.43 19.70
N VAL A 374 26.10 -12.08 20.69
CA VAL A 374 26.57 -12.01 22.09
C VAL A 374 27.30 -13.29 22.47
N ILE A 375 28.36 -13.16 23.25
CA ILE A 375 29.19 -14.24 23.77
C ILE A 375 29.16 -14.17 25.29
N ASP A 376 28.91 -15.30 25.98
CA ASP A 376 28.97 -15.39 27.44
C ASP A 376 30.41 -15.53 27.98
N GLY A 377 30.54 -15.57 29.30
CA GLY A 377 31.82 -15.78 29.99
C GLY A 377 32.51 -17.11 29.71
N ASN A 378 31.74 -18.10 29.24
CA ASN A 378 32.22 -19.44 28.92
C ASN A 378 32.55 -19.59 27.42
N GLY A 379 32.48 -18.51 26.64
CA GLY A 379 32.77 -18.49 25.22
C GLY A 379 31.65 -19.01 24.32
N ARG A 380 30.43 -19.20 24.85
CA ARG A 380 29.26 -19.64 24.08
C ARG A 380 28.64 -18.45 23.35
N GLU A 381 28.34 -18.64 22.08
CA GLU A 381 27.84 -17.57 21.20
C GLU A 381 26.32 -17.69 20.96
N SER A 382 25.62 -16.57 20.89
CA SER A 382 24.27 -16.51 20.33
C SER A 382 24.29 -16.68 18.81
N PRO A 383 23.16 -17.05 18.19
CA PRO A 383 22.94 -16.77 16.76
C PRO A 383 23.22 -15.28 16.46
N GLY A 384 23.74 -14.97 15.27
CA GLY A 384 23.97 -13.59 14.85
C GLY A 384 22.70 -12.92 14.36
N ALA A 385 22.50 -11.65 14.72
CA ALA A 385 21.47 -10.79 14.15
C ALA A 385 22.09 -9.83 13.14
N SER A 386 21.57 -9.80 11.91
CA SER A 386 22.15 -9.02 10.80
C SER A 386 21.23 -7.88 10.34
N GLU A 387 21.82 -6.74 9.98
CA GLU A 387 21.19 -5.67 9.21
C GLU A 387 21.84 -5.63 7.83
N THR A 388 21.02 -5.77 6.78
CA THR A 388 21.51 -6.16 5.44
C THR A 388 22.04 -5.00 4.60
N SER A 389 21.94 -3.73 5.02
CA SER A 389 22.64 -2.65 4.31
C SER A 389 22.67 -1.32 5.05
N PHE A 390 23.86 -0.73 5.14
CA PHE A 390 24.05 0.63 5.63
C PHE A 390 25.22 1.33 4.89
N SER A 391 25.08 2.61 4.47
CA SER A 391 26.09 3.36 3.69
C SER A 391 26.58 4.64 4.42
N PRO A 392 27.86 4.76 4.81
CA PRO A 392 28.40 5.98 5.40
C PRO A 392 28.42 7.09 4.34
N GLN A 393 27.65 8.16 4.55
CA GLN A 393 27.59 9.28 3.60
C GLN A 393 28.96 9.96 3.39
N LYS A 394 29.15 10.44 2.15
CA LYS A 394 30.21 11.36 1.72
C LYS A 394 30.39 12.49 2.74
N ALA A 395 31.61 12.66 3.24
CA ALA A 395 32.07 13.99 3.61
C ALA A 395 32.16 14.82 2.32
N GLN A 396 31.11 15.54 1.96
CA GLN A 396 31.28 16.70 1.11
C GLN A 396 32.06 17.73 1.92
N LEU A 397 33.34 17.87 1.59
CA LEU A 397 34.05 19.13 1.73
C LEU A 397 33.24 20.22 1.04
N LEU A 398 32.50 20.97 1.84
CA LEU A 398 32.14 22.35 1.55
C LEU A 398 32.38 23.14 2.85
N PHE A 399 33.62 23.54 3.06
CA PHE A 399 33.89 24.78 3.77
C PHE A 399 34.45 25.77 2.77
N TYR A 400 33.80 26.93 2.73
CA TYR A 400 34.32 28.20 2.24
C TYR A 400 35.73 28.42 2.79
N PHE A 401 36.72 28.57 1.91
CA PHE A 401 37.43 29.82 1.59
C PHE A 401 38.25 29.61 0.31
#